data_AF-A0A2K8T4A3-F1
#
_entry.id   AF-A0A2K8T4A3-F1
#
_cell.length_a   1.000
_cell.length_b   1.000
_cell.length_c   1.000
_cell.angle_alpha   90.00
_cell.angle_beta   90.00
_cell.angle_gamma   90.00
#
_symmetry.space_group_name_H-M   'P 1'
#
loop_
_entity.id
_entity.type
_entity.pdbx_description
1 polymer ?
#
loop_
_entity_poly.entity_id
_entity_poly.type
_entity_poly.pdbx_seq_one_letter_code
_entity_poly.pdbx_strand_id
1 'polypeptide(L)'
;MVYLPENCCKSVDEGESSAAPVSSAEKWSHEAIVARSNVRPERMQKLKVAGNSGQNPGFDFLQECWNNDPALQIVIKKLLAKFPQWKIAIVDGGLVKWDE
;
A
#
# COMPACT_ATOMS: atom_id res chain seq x y z
N MET A 1 -1.48 -8.78 -52.74
CA MET A 1 -1.61 -9.40 -51.39
C MET A 1 -1.24 -8.32 -50.38
N VAL A 2 -2.25 -7.90 -49.59
CA VAL A 2 -2.26 -7.01 -48.38
C VAL A 2 -1.46 -5.68 -48.47
N TYR A 3 -2.01 -4.44 -48.55
CA TYR A 3 -3.14 -3.72 -47.89
C TYR A 3 -3.11 -3.87 -46.35
N LEU A 4 -2.98 -2.85 -45.49
CA LEU A 4 -3.55 -1.49 -45.43
C LEU A 4 -2.64 -0.48 -44.67
N PRO A 5 -2.79 0.83 -44.91
CA PRO A 5 -2.23 1.91 -44.07
C PRO A 5 -3.12 2.20 -42.86
N GLU A 6 -2.52 2.40 -41.69
CA GLU A 6 -3.25 2.78 -40.48
C GLU A 6 -3.73 4.23 -40.58
N ASN A 7 -5.04 4.36 -40.43
CA ASN A 7 -5.84 5.52 -40.73
C ASN A 7 -5.66 6.60 -39.65
N CYS A 8 -5.52 7.84 -40.10
CA CYS A 8 -5.59 9.02 -39.25
C CYS A 8 -7.04 9.34 -38.80
N CYS A 9 -7.12 9.93 -37.60
CA CYS A 9 -7.91 11.12 -37.27
C CYS A 9 -9.23 10.96 -36.46
N LYS A 10 -9.26 11.74 -35.34
CA LYS A 10 -10.39 12.41 -34.64
C LYS A 10 -11.19 11.56 -33.62
N SER A 11 -11.62 12.04 -32.45
CA SER A 11 -11.84 13.41 -31.93
C SER A 11 -12.05 13.44 -30.40
N VAL A 12 -11.74 14.62 -29.83
CA VAL A 12 -12.10 15.26 -28.53
C VAL A 12 -13.26 14.66 -27.71
N ASP A 13 -13.04 14.54 -26.38
CA ASP A 13 -14.03 14.93 -25.36
C ASP A 13 -13.34 15.50 -24.11
N GLU A 14 -13.82 16.65 -23.65
CA GLU A 14 -13.33 17.40 -22.49
C GLU A 14 -13.63 16.68 -21.18
N GLY A 15 -12.57 16.27 -20.48
CA GLY A 15 -12.63 15.92 -19.06
C GLY A 15 -11.62 16.74 -18.30
N GLU A 16 -12.06 17.89 -17.77
CA GLU A 16 -11.30 18.70 -16.83
C GLU A 16 -10.86 17.84 -15.64
N SER A 17 -9.60 17.42 -15.64
CA SER A 17 -8.92 16.93 -14.45
C SER A 17 -7.56 17.62 -14.40
N SER A 18 -7.61 18.90 -14.01
CA SER A 18 -6.44 19.60 -13.51
C SER A 18 -6.03 19.00 -12.16
N ALA A 19 -5.33 17.86 -12.23
CA ALA A 19 -4.39 17.45 -11.22
C ALA A 19 -3.12 17.08 -11.99
N ALA A 20 -2.07 17.87 -11.83
CA ALA A 20 -0.77 17.58 -12.41
C ALA A 20 -0.42 16.11 -12.14
N PRO A 21 0.07 15.35 -13.14
CA PRO A 21 0.61 14.03 -12.88
C PRO A 21 1.79 14.23 -11.93
N VAL A 22 1.57 13.99 -10.63
CA VAL A 22 2.65 13.93 -9.65
C VAL A 22 3.57 12.85 -10.18
N SER A 23 4.72 13.27 -10.70
CA SER A 23 5.61 12.36 -11.40
C SER A 23 5.93 11.23 -10.45
N SER A 24 5.50 10.01 -10.80
CA SER A 24 5.74 8.81 -9.99
C SER A 24 7.23 8.63 -9.70
N ALA A 25 8.10 9.25 -10.51
CA ALA A 25 9.53 9.38 -10.30
C ALA A 25 9.91 9.94 -8.92
N GLU A 26 9.25 10.98 -8.41
CA GLU A 26 9.60 11.55 -7.08
C GLU A 26 9.17 10.64 -5.92
N LYS A 27 8.09 9.87 -6.12
CA LYS A 27 7.54 8.95 -5.10
C LYS A 27 8.42 7.71 -4.89
N TRP A 28 9.29 7.42 -5.86
CA TRP A 28 10.28 6.34 -5.85
C TRP A 28 11.71 6.89 -6.00
N SER A 29 11.94 8.16 -5.65
CA SER A 29 13.29 8.71 -5.59
C SER A 29 14.16 7.90 -4.64
N HIS A 30 15.44 7.76 -4.96
CA HIS A 30 16.40 7.03 -4.13
C HIS A 30 16.41 7.53 -2.67
N GLU A 31 16.29 8.84 -2.43
CA GLU A 31 16.14 9.43 -1.10
C GLU A 31 14.82 9.07 -0.41
N ALA A 32 13.69 9.10 -1.13
CA ALA A 32 12.40 8.69 -0.58
C ALA A 32 12.38 7.19 -0.23
N ILE A 33 13.06 6.36 -1.04
CA ILE A 33 13.27 4.93 -0.77
C ILE A 33 14.20 4.74 0.44
N VAL A 34 15.33 5.45 0.52
CA VAL A 34 16.27 5.36 1.64
C VAL A 34 15.61 5.81 2.95
N ALA A 35 14.90 6.93 2.95
CA ALA A 35 14.17 7.42 4.12
C ALA A 35 13.07 6.44 4.57
N ARG A 36 12.30 5.86 3.63
CA ARG A 36 11.32 4.80 3.92
C ARG A 36 11.97 3.50 4.39
N SER A 37 13.17 3.18 3.89
CA SER A 37 13.90 1.96 4.22
C SER A 37 14.53 2.04 5.61
N ASN A 38 14.95 3.22 6.09
CA ASN A 38 15.55 3.38 7.42
C ASN A 38 14.56 3.17 8.58
N VAL A 39 13.26 3.44 8.37
CA VAL A 39 12.20 3.21 9.36
C VAL A 39 11.60 1.80 9.30
N ARG A 40 11.93 1.02 8.25
CA ARG A 40 11.44 -0.34 8.05
C ARG A 40 11.91 -1.33 9.12
N PRO A 41 13.18 -1.33 9.58
CA PRO A 41 13.63 -2.21 10.66
C PRO A 41 12.84 -2.03 11.95
N GLU A 42 12.55 -0.78 12.33
CA GLU A 42 11.81 -0.47 13.56
C GLU A 42 10.35 -0.93 13.48
N ARG A 43 9.68 -0.64 12.36
CA ARG A 43 8.30 -1.11 12.11
C ARG A 43 8.23 -2.64 12.11
N MET A 44 9.19 -3.30 11.46
CA MET A 44 9.31 -4.76 11.44
C MET A 44 9.55 -5.34 12.84
N GLN A 45 10.41 -4.70 13.65
CA GLN A 45 10.67 -5.13 15.03
C GLN A 45 9.40 -5.01 15.88
N LYS A 46 8.66 -3.90 15.78
CA LYS A 46 7.38 -3.74 16.50
C LYS A 46 6.36 -4.81 16.10
N LEU A 47 6.25 -5.14 14.80
CA LEU A 47 5.39 -6.22 14.32
C LEU A 47 5.83 -7.60 14.85
N LYS A 48 7.14 -7.86 14.94
CA LYS A 48 7.67 -9.09 15.56
C LYS A 48 7.33 -9.17 17.05
N VAL A 49 7.50 -8.07 17.79
CA VAL A 49 7.14 -8.00 19.21
C VAL A 49 5.65 -8.27 19.40
N ALA A 50 4.78 -7.62 18.62
CA ALA A 50 3.34 -7.89 18.63
C ALA A 50 3.02 -9.36 18.31
N GLY A 51 3.75 -9.95 17.36
CA GLY A 51 3.62 -11.37 17.02
C GLY A 51 3.99 -12.35 18.14
N ASN A 52 4.91 -11.95 19.00
CA ASN A 52 5.38 -12.73 20.14
C ASN A 52 4.52 -12.50 21.38
N SER A 53 4.11 -11.26 21.65
CA SER A 53 3.33 -10.89 22.83
C SER A 53 1.82 -11.08 22.65
N GLY A 54 1.33 -11.11 21.41
CA GLY A 54 -0.10 -11.06 21.11
C GLY A 54 -0.76 -9.70 21.36
N GLN A 55 0.02 -8.70 21.79
CA GLN A 55 -0.48 -7.36 22.01
C GLN A 55 -0.73 -6.66 20.67
N ASN A 56 -1.92 -6.10 20.49
CA ASN A 56 -2.27 -5.35 19.28
C ASN A 56 -1.42 -4.08 19.20
N PRO A 57 -0.65 -3.85 18.12
CA PRO A 57 0.19 -2.67 17.96
C PRO A 57 -0.58 -1.39 17.60
N GLY A 58 -1.90 -1.49 17.38
CA GLY A 58 -2.79 -0.40 16.99
C GLY A 58 -3.11 -0.40 15.50
N PHE A 59 -4.34 -0.05 15.15
CA PHE A 59 -4.80 -0.01 13.76
C PHE A 59 -4.07 1.03 12.92
N ASP A 60 -3.88 2.24 13.44
CA ASP A 60 -3.21 3.33 12.71
C ASP A 60 -1.77 2.93 12.33
N PHE A 61 -1.07 2.26 13.25
CA PHE A 61 0.26 1.72 13.00
C PHE A 61 0.25 0.64 11.91
N LEU A 62 -0.72 -0.28 11.95
CA LEU A 62 -0.86 -1.32 10.94
C LEU A 62 -1.19 -0.72 9.57
N GLN A 63 -2.05 0.29 9.51
CA GLN A 63 -2.43 0.99 8.29
C GLN A 63 -1.24 1.77 7.70
N GLU A 64 -0.44 2.45 8.52
CA GLU A 64 0.79 3.11 8.09
C GLU A 64 1.79 2.10 7.49
N CYS A 65 2.00 0.96 8.17
CA CYS A 65 2.88 -0.09 7.67
C CYS A 65 2.35 -0.71 6.36
N TRP A 66 1.04 -0.90 6.26
CA TRP A 66 0.38 -1.47 5.10
C TRP A 66 0.53 -0.61 3.84
N ASN A 67 0.39 0.71 3.98
CA ASN A 67 0.48 1.65 2.86
C ASN A 67 1.93 1.89 2.39
N ASN A 68 2.90 1.73 3.29
CA ASN A 68 4.28 2.12 3.02
C ASN A 68 5.15 1.01 2.43
N ASP A 69 4.92 -0.26 2.81
CA ASP A 69 5.85 -1.34 2.48
C ASP A 69 5.15 -2.69 2.22
N PRO A 70 5.24 -3.26 1.01
CA PRO A 70 4.62 -4.54 0.67
C PRO A 70 5.20 -5.73 1.46
N ALA A 71 6.45 -5.67 1.93
CA ALA A 71 7.01 -6.71 2.80
C ALA A 71 6.36 -6.69 4.19
N LEU A 72 6.01 -5.51 4.72
CA LEU A 72 5.28 -5.41 5.98
C LEU A 72 3.84 -5.90 5.84
N GLN A 73 3.20 -5.72 4.68
CA GLN A 73 1.86 -6.29 4.41
C GLN A 73 1.84 -7.81 4.61
N ILE A 74 2.88 -8.53 4.18
CA ILE A 74 2.98 -9.99 4.35
C ILE A 74 3.00 -10.38 5.83
N VAL A 75 3.73 -9.62 6.64
CA VAL A 75 3.81 -9.87 8.09
C VAL A 75 2.47 -9.55 8.77
N ILE A 76 1.85 -8.43 8.40
CA ILE A 76 0.55 -8.03 8.93
C ILE A 76 -0.53 -9.08 8.60
N LYS A 77 -0.58 -9.58 7.35
CA LYS A 77 -1.47 -10.68 6.95
C LYS A 77 -1.34 -11.90 7.86
N LYS A 78 -0.09 -12.32 8.14
CA LYS A 78 0.19 -13.44 9.04
C LYS A 78 -0.25 -13.16 10.48
N LEU A 79 -0.04 -11.94 10.97
CA LEU A 79 -0.45 -11.54 12.31
C LEU A 79 -1.97 -11.52 12.47
N LEU A 80 -2.70 -10.95 11.51
CA LEU A 80 -4.17 -10.91 11.56
C LEU A 80 -4.78 -12.31 11.50
N ALA A 81 -4.19 -13.22 10.72
CA ALA A 81 -4.60 -14.63 10.72
C ALA A 81 -4.31 -15.33 12.07
N LYS A 82 -3.24 -14.94 12.77
CA LYS A 82 -2.86 -15.48 14.08
C LYS A 82 -3.69 -14.88 15.22
N PHE A 83 -4.12 -13.63 15.08
CA PHE A 83 -4.81 -12.87 16.12
C PHE A 83 -6.15 -12.29 15.63
N PRO A 84 -7.15 -13.13 15.34
CA PRO A 84 -8.46 -12.68 14.87
C PRO A 84 -9.19 -11.80 15.90
N GLN A 85 -8.82 -11.89 17.19
CA GLN A 85 -9.37 -11.05 18.25
C GLN A 85 -9.02 -9.57 18.13
N TRP A 86 -8.08 -9.20 17.25
CA TRP A 86 -7.75 -7.79 17.00
C TRP A 86 -8.82 -7.06 16.19
N LYS A 87 -9.82 -7.77 15.63
CA LYS A 87 -10.96 -7.20 14.91
C LYS A 87 -10.55 -6.29 13.74
N ILE A 88 -9.51 -6.71 13.01
CA ILE A 88 -9.04 -6.03 11.80
C ILE A 88 -9.12 -7.03 10.65
N ALA A 89 -9.82 -6.66 9.58
CA ALA A 89 -9.96 -7.44 8.37
C ALA A 89 -9.23 -6.77 7.19
N ILE A 90 -8.95 -7.56 6.16
CA ILE A 90 -8.40 -7.08 4.89
C ILE A 90 -9.52 -7.11 3.86
N VAL A 91 -9.91 -5.95 3.34
CA VAL A 91 -10.99 -5.80 2.34
C VAL A 91 -10.46 -4.95 1.20
N ASP A 92 -10.62 -5.42 -0.04
CA ASP A 92 -10.17 -4.75 -1.27
C ASP A 92 -8.70 -4.26 -1.24
N GLY A 93 -7.84 -5.03 -0.57
CA GLY A 93 -6.42 -4.68 -0.44
C GLY A 93 -6.12 -3.58 0.59
N GLY A 94 -7.08 -3.18 1.42
CA GLY A 94 -6.92 -2.28 2.56
C GLY A 94 -7.22 -2.94 3.91
N LEU A 95 -6.86 -2.26 5.01
CA LEU A 95 -7.20 -2.68 6.37
C LEU A 95 -8.48 -1.97 6.83
N VAL A 96 -9.39 -2.70 7.46
CA VAL A 96 -10.62 -2.16 8.08
C VAL A 96 -10.79 -2.69 9.49
N LYS A 97 -11.24 -1.85 10.43
CA LYS A 97 -11.70 -2.32 11.74
C LYS A 97 -13.09 -2.90 11.60
N TRP A 98 -13.33 -4.00 12.28
CA TRP A 98 -14.66 -4.57 12.44
C TRP A 98 -15.15 -4.27 13.85
N ASP A 99 -15.85 -3.14 13.99
CA ASP A 99 -16.73 -2.90 15.13
C ASP A 99 -18.11 -3.51 14.80
N GLU A 100 -18.73 -4.12 15.79
CA GLU A 100 -20.06 -4.75 15.70
C GLU A 100 -21.18 -3.70 15.71
#